data_AF-A0A354GTW8-F1
#
_entry.id   AF-A0A354GTW8-F1
#
_cell.length_a   1.000
_cell.length_b   1.000
_cell.length_c   1.000
_cell.angle_alpha   90.00
_cell.angle_beta   90.00
_cell.angle_gamma   90.00
#
_symmetry.space_group_name_H-M   'P 1'
#
loop_
_entity.id
_entity.type
_entity.pdbx_description
1 polymer ?
#
loop_
_entity_poly.entity_id
_entity_poly.type
_entity_poly.pdbx_seq_one_letter_code
_entity_poly.pdbx_strand_id
1 'polypeptide(L)'
;MNCFLGIALASLGLAEVHVWHPQPTLPIRQLIITSETVVVAKPTDPSAPGRFKAVRILLGTALKEGEVFEIDDPAAYEYSMSPDIGAPNPRPARMTEALLFLQPKKGEGRTARFPVMPWGLRMVTVQGDVYYPEERFHPKGYTLRPYREEMRWNELVRKTEADAAEIHHIRSLKEIYDPHRRNMALLHWIKCRGRDFEGWGYGHDLSVKDGEKPSRGWGSLEHEVFTWVFESHIPQDCWEAVKLYSQLHDGGNPWLQTSAFGTRAGRRLLLSVVVDDNALADNQARALELLALPATLWSPPTWLGLPGASEQLDEKEQIVLIDKITPLLKDAYPRTRRAAAEALLEISAPQADSLKTFCTERALSALTTAYRKEPPGRIRDMLAEAVGVIAGPKRWEELTGNAHGVVALLNPGCGQGAEVYCTVVAPQAKAKIQEDPMFVLERLDGKQMVVEKQELGLDHVKKRYGWFNERGGDFSEYFKFSMADFTPGVWRMSVKGVAGDDKAPWASEPRLLRLAPPPKPDQPKLDPAMSLITFDP
;
A
#
# COMPACT_ATOMS: atom_id res chain seq x y z
N MET A 1 49.62 -4.47 18.06
CA MET A 1 50.38 -3.92 16.92
C MET A 1 49.46 -4.00 15.71
N ASN A 2 48.50 -3.08 15.55
CA ASN A 2 48.62 -1.67 15.11
C ASN A 2 49.25 -1.52 13.71
N CYS A 3 48.39 -1.12 12.76
CA CYS A 3 48.53 -0.12 11.69
C CYS A 3 47.12 -0.01 11.05
N PHE A 4 46.17 0.84 11.47
CA PHE A 4 46.07 2.30 11.28
C PHE A 4 47.03 2.92 10.24
N LEU A 5 46.50 3.38 9.10
CA LEU A 5 46.09 4.78 8.85
C LEU A 5 46.05 5.06 7.33
N GLY A 6 45.02 5.77 6.85
CA GLY A 6 44.98 6.24 5.47
C GLY A 6 43.69 6.94 5.02
N ILE A 7 43.00 7.66 5.90
CA ILE A 7 42.04 8.70 5.50
C ILE A 7 42.84 9.97 5.19
N ALA A 8 42.77 10.45 3.95
CA ALA A 8 42.77 11.88 3.60
C ALA A 8 42.66 12.09 2.07
N LEU A 9 41.47 12.46 1.58
CA LEU A 9 41.20 13.59 0.67
C LEU A 9 39.86 13.39 -0.05
N ALA A 10 38.82 13.95 0.57
CA ALA A 10 37.62 14.40 -0.14
C ALA A 10 38.00 15.65 -0.92
N SER A 11 37.93 15.61 -2.27
CA SER A 11 37.93 16.79 -3.16
C SER A 11 37.56 16.50 -4.63
N LEU A 12 37.11 15.29 -5.00
CA LEU A 12 36.71 14.97 -6.38
C LEU A 12 35.49 14.06 -6.37
N GLY A 13 34.32 14.58 -6.76
CA GLY A 13 33.10 13.83 -7.10
C GLY A 13 32.83 12.58 -6.27
N LEU A 14 32.15 12.73 -5.13
CA LEU A 14 31.63 11.61 -4.34
C LEU A 14 30.64 10.81 -5.20
N ALA A 15 31.14 9.76 -5.86
CA ALA A 15 30.30 8.68 -6.33
C ALA A 15 29.68 8.04 -5.08
N GLU A 16 28.37 8.19 -4.91
CA GLU A 16 27.65 7.43 -3.90
C GLU A 16 27.94 5.95 -4.11
N VAL A 17 28.67 5.34 -3.16
CA VAL A 17 28.81 3.88 -3.11
C VAL A 17 27.44 3.36 -2.70
N HIS A 18 26.56 3.13 -3.68
CA HIS A 18 25.34 2.40 -3.45
C HIS A 18 25.74 0.98 -3.02
N VAL A 19 25.61 0.71 -1.72
CA VAL A 19 25.66 -0.64 -1.18
C VAL A 19 24.43 -1.34 -1.72
N TRP A 20 24.61 -2.12 -2.79
CA TRP A 20 23.55 -2.92 -3.37
C TRP A 20 23.18 -4.03 -2.40
N HIS A 21 22.00 -3.92 -1.81
CA HIS A 21 21.40 -5.03 -1.08
C HIS A 21 20.82 -6.01 -2.11
N PRO A 22 21.19 -7.31 -2.07
CA PRO A 22 20.59 -8.30 -2.94
C PRO A 22 19.07 -8.30 -2.72
N GLN A 23 18.32 -8.23 -3.82
CA GLN A 23 16.85 -8.29 -3.76
C GLN A 23 16.45 -9.69 -3.26
N PRO A 24 15.49 -9.80 -2.33
CA PRO A 24 15.01 -11.09 -1.89
C PRO A 24 14.37 -11.83 -3.09
N THR A 25 14.53 -13.14 -3.08
CA THR A 25 14.01 -14.00 -4.15
C THR A 25 12.52 -14.19 -3.93
N LEU A 26 11.72 -14.21 -5.00
CA LEU A 26 10.29 -14.47 -4.85
C LEU A 26 10.04 -15.83 -4.18
N PRO A 27 9.16 -15.91 -3.17
CA PRO A 27 8.78 -17.17 -2.57
C PRO A 27 8.15 -18.12 -3.59
N ILE A 28 8.37 -19.43 -3.43
CA ILE A 28 7.80 -20.48 -4.30
C ILE A 28 6.31 -20.27 -4.58
N ARG A 29 5.51 -19.94 -3.56
CA ARG A 29 4.07 -19.75 -3.73
C ARG A 29 3.75 -18.59 -4.67
N GLN A 30 4.45 -17.45 -4.56
CA GLN A 30 4.29 -16.33 -5.50
C GLN A 30 4.72 -16.72 -6.92
N LEU A 31 5.79 -17.52 -7.06
CA LEU A 31 6.20 -18.07 -8.34
C LEU A 31 5.10 -18.97 -8.94
N ILE A 32 4.44 -19.83 -8.16
CA ILE A 32 3.31 -20.66 -8.64
C ILE A 32 2.15 -19.77 -9.10
N ILE A 33 1.76 -18.78 -8.29
CA ILE A 33 0.63 -17.87 -8.56
C ILE A 33 0.81 -17.15 -9.91
N THR A 34 2.02 -16.66 -10.16
CA THR A 34 2.37 -15.87 -11.35
C THR A 34 2.76 -16.71 -12.56
N SER A 35 2.98 -18.02 -12.38
CA SER A 35 3.31 -18.93 -13.48
C SER A 35 2.06 -19.44 -14.20
N GLU A 36 2.20 -19.62 -15.50
CA GLU A 36 1.22 -20.38 -16.29
C GLU A 36 1.47 -21.88 -16.15
N THR A 37 2.74 -22.29 -16.18
CA THR A 37 3.14 -23.70 -16.09
C THR A 37 4.23 -23.88 -15.04
N VAL A 38 4.09 -24.90 -14.19
CA VAL A 38 5.11 -25.32 -13.22
C VAL A 38 5.47 -26.76 -13.48
N VAL A 39 6.76 -27.05 -13.66
CA VAL A 39 7.22 -28.37 -14.13
C VAL A 39 8.48 -28.81 -13.40
N VAL A 40 8.51 -30.09 -13.03
CA VAL A 40 9.75 -30.79 -12.69
C VAL A 40 10.31 -31.37 -13.98
N ALA A 41 11.56 -31.04 -14.30
CA ALA A 41 12.19 -31.42 -15.56
C ALA A 41 13.63 -31.90 -15.38
N LYS A 42 14.11 -32.70 -16.33
CA LYS A 42 15.52 -33.12 -16.41
C LYS A 42 16.22 -32.36 -17.53
N PRO A 43 17.39 -31.75 -17.29
CA PRO A 43 18.14 -31.13 -18.37
C PRO A 43 18.59 -32.20 -19.37
N THR A 44 18.54 -31.90 -20.68
CA THR A 44 19.11 -32.81 -21.68
C THR A 44 20.64 -32.77 -21.67
N ASP A 45 21.22 -31.65 -21.24
CA ASP A 45 22.63 -31.50 -20.91
C ASP A 45 22.78 -30.99 -19.46
N PRO A 46 23.22 -31.85 -18.52
CA PRO A 46 23.43 -31.48 -17.11
C PRO A 46 24.40 -30.33 -16.85
N SER A 47 25.26 -29.97 -17.82
CA SER A 47 26.32 -28.97 -17.66
C SER A 47 26.02 -27.64 -18.36
N ALA A 48 25.07 -27.60 -19.29
CA ALA A 48 24.63 -26.40 -20.00
C ALA A 48 23.12 -26.45 -20.29
N PRO A 49 22.27 -26.29 -19.26
CA PRO A 49 20.86 -26.61 -19.37
C PRO A 49 20.08 -25.48 -20.08
N GLY A 50 19.96 -25.59 -21.41
CA GLY A 50 19.03 -24.79 -22.23
C GLY A 50 17.78 -25.56 -22.70
N ARG A 51 17.84 -26.89 -22.62
CA ARG A 51 16.79 -27.82 -23.06
C ARG A 51 16.47 -28.81 -21.95
N PHE A 52 15.19 -29.08 -21.79
CA PHE A 52 14.66 -29.88 -20.67
C PHE A 52 13.66 -30.90 -21.17
N LYS A 53 13.63 -32.07 -20.53
CA LYS A 53 12.57 -33.05 -20.66
C LYS A 53 11.64 -32.93 -19.47
N ALA A 54 10.37 -32.59 -19.68
CA ALA A 54 9.36 -32.56 -18.64
C ALA A 54 9.23 -33.95 -18.01
N VAL A 55 9.42 -34.03 -16.70
CA VAL A 55 9.21 -35.27 -15.93
C VAL A 55 7.81 -35.29 -15.36
N ARG A 56 7.38 -34.17 -14.77
CA ARG A 56 6.08 -34.05 -14.12
C ARG A 56 5.56 -32.62 -14.21
N ILE A 57 4.30 -32.46 -14.63
CA ILE A 57 3.63 -31.17 -14.72
C ILE A 57 2.85 -30.94 -13.41
N LEU A 58 3.21 -29.90 -12.66
CA LEU A 58 2.56 -29.55 -11.38
C LEU A 58 1.42 -28.54 -11.57
N LEU A 59 1.53 -27.66 -12.57
CA LEU A 59 0.54 -26.65 -12.93
C LEU A 59 0.59 -26.40 -14.44
N GLY A 60 -0.56 -26.09 -15.05
CA GLY A 60 -0.68 -25.70 -16.45
C GLY A 60 -0.84 -26.88 -17.42
N THR A 61 -1.22 -26.58 -18.66
CA THR A 61 -1.48 -27.58 -19.73
C THR A 61 -0.60 -27.37 -20.97
N ALA A 62 0.33 -26.42 -20.92
CA ALA A 62 1.16 -26.05 -22.08
C ALA A 62 2.23 -27.09 -22.43
N LEU A 63 2.52 -28.02 -21.51
CA LEU A 63 3.49 -29.10 -21.66
C LEU A 63 2.86 -30.45 -21.30
N LYS A 64 3.42 -31.54 -21.84
CA LYS A 64 3.10 -32.92 -21.45
C LYS A 64 4.29 -33.59 -20.80
N GLU A 65 4.04 -34.56 -19.91
CA GLU A 65 5.11 -35.39 -19.38
C GLU A 65 5.85 -36.13 -20.52
N GLY A 66 7.18 -36.15 -20.43
CA GLY A 66 8.07 -36.68 -21.44
C GLY A 66 8.40 -35.74 -22.60
N GLU A 67 7.70 -34.61 -22.75
CA GLU A 67 7.96 -33.61 -23.77
C GLU A 67 9.32 -32.93 -23.56
N VAL A 68 10.05 -32.71 -24.64
CA VAL A 68 11.31 -31.94 -24.62
C VAL A 68 11.02 -30.52 -25.07
N PHE A 69 11.39 -29.55 -24.24
CA PHE A 69 11.18 -28.13 -24.49
C PHE A 69 12.46 -27.32 -24.25
N GLU A 70 12.48 -26.10 -24.78
CA GLU A 70 13.58 -25.14 -24.59
C GLU A 70 13.10 -23.97 -23.73
N ILE A 71 13.97 -23.48 -22.86
CA ILE A 71 13.72 -22.24 -22.11
C ILE A 71 14.33 -21.05 -22.83
N ASP A 72 13.75 -19.88 -22.62
CA ASP A 72 14.31 -18.62 -23.12
C ASP A 72 15.48 -18.15 -22.25
N ASP A 73 16.49 -17.55 -22.90
CA ASP A 73 17.70 -17.01 -22.28
C ASP A 73 18.30 -17.83 -21.11
N PRO A 74 18.72 -19.09 -21.34
CA PRO A 74 19.35 -19.89 -20.28
C PRO A 74 20.65 -19.27 -19.75
N ALA A 75 21.26 -18.34 -20.50
CA ALA A 75 22.47 -17.62 -20.10
C ALA A 75 22.20 -16.59 -18.99
N ALA A 76 20.95 -16.18 -18.78
CA ALA A 76 20.56 -15.34 -17.65
C ALA A 76 20.80 -16.00 -16.29
N TYR A 77 20.99 -17.33 -16.25
CA TYR A 77 21.30 -18.08 -15.03
C TYR A 77 22.77 -18.51 -15.07
N GLU A 78 23.60 -17.86 -14.26
CA GLU A 78 25.00 -18.24 -14.14
C GLU A 78 25.10 -19.54 -13.31
N TYR A 79 25.29 -20.66 -14.01
CA TYR A 79 25.47 -21.99 -13.40
C TYR A 79 26.85 -22.19 -12.73
N SER A 80 27.65 -21.12 -12.63
CA SER A 80 28.92 -21.09 -11.91
C SER A 80 28.66 -21.13 -10.40
N MET A 81 28.68 -22.34 -9.84
CA MET A 81 28.55 -22.54 -8.40
C MET A 81 29.90 -22.31 -7.74
N SER A 82 30.19 -21.10 -7.26
CA SER A 82 31.28 -20.91 -6.30
C SER A 82 30.70 -20.56 -4.92
N PRO A 83 30.82 -21.44 -3.92
CA PRO A 83 30.52 -21.09 -2.54
C PRO A 83 31.52 -20.06 -2.00
N ASP A 84 32.75 -20.05 -2.52
CA ASP A 84 33.83 -19.16 -2.08
C ASP A 84 34.21 -18.14 -3.16
N ILE A 85 34.13 -16.87 -2.78
CA ILE A 85 34.75 -15.76 -3.52
C ILE A 85 36.27 -15.96 -3.39
N GLY A 86 36.89 -16.66 -4.34
CA GLY A 86 38.36 -16.86 -4.35
C GLY A 86 38.86 -18.17 -4.96
N ALA A 87 38.01 -19.16 -5.24
CA ALA A 87 38.46 -20.39 -5.90
C ALA A 87 38.78 -20.12 -7.39
N PRO A 88 40.01 -20.36 -7.87
CA PRO A 88 40.45 -19.91 -9.20
C PRO A 88 39.82 -20.63 -10.39
N ASN A 89 38.93 -21.62 -10.20
CA ASN A 89 38.18 -22.31 -11.26
C ASN A 89 36.99 -23.11 -10.66
N PRO A 90 35.82 -22.50 -10.41
CA PRO A 90 34.65 -23.26 -9.96
C PRO A 90 34.23 -24.26 -11.04
N ARG A 91 34.10 -25.53 -10.68
CA ARG A 91 33.54 -26.55 -11.59
C ARG A 91 32.04 -26.29 -11.71
N PRO A 92 31.46 -26.28 -12.93
CA PRO A 92 30.04 -26.12 -13.09
C PRO A 92 29.28 -27.24 -12.39
N ALA A 93 28.15 -26.90 -11.79
CA ALA A 93 27.19 -27.87 -11.28
C ALA A 93 26.83 -28.88 -12.36
N ARG A 94 26.59 -30.13 -11.95
CA ARG A 94 25.83 -31.04 -12.79
C ARG A 94 24.42 -31.12 -12.22
N MET A 95 23.49 -30.50 -12.92
CA MET A 95 22.07 -30.50 -12.59
C MET A 95 21.47 -31.88 -12.88
N THR A 96 20.77 -32.47 -11.91
CA THR A 96 20.04 -33.73 -12.11
C THR A 96 18.58 -33.47 -12.43
N GLU A 97 17.94 -32.56 -11.70
CA GLU A 97 16.56 -32.13 -11.91
C GLU A 97 16.42 -30.63 -11.66
N ALA A 98 15.41 -30.04 -12.30
CA ALA A 98 15.02 -28.65 -12.13
C ALA A 98 13.52 -28.56 -11.88
N LEU A 99 13.13 -27.56 -11.11
CA LEU A 99 11.77 -27.11 -10.88
C LEU A 99 11.68 -25.74 -11.53
N LEU A 100 10.89 -25.66 -12.59
CA LEU A 100 10.80 -24.50 -13.47
C LEU A 100 9.41 -23.87 -13.35
N PHE A 101 9.41 -22.55 -13.18
CA PHE A 101 8.24 -21.68 -13.11
C PHE A 101 8.21 -20.87 -14.42
N LEU A 102 7.27 -21.21 -15.30
CA LEU A 102 7.28 -20.78 -16.70
C LEU A 102 6.17 -19.77 -16.99
N GLN A 103 6.54 -18.74 -17.76
CA GLN A 103 5.62 -17.80 -18.39
C GLN A 103 4.90 -18.43 -19.60
N PRO A 104 3.87 -17.74 -20.14
CA PRO A 104 3.29 -18.11 -21.41
C PRO A 104 4.34 -18.32 -22.50
N LYS A 105 4.13 -19.40 -23.25
CA LYS A 105 4.98 -19.80 -24.37
C LYS A 105 5.06 -18.65 -25.40
N LYS A 106 6.27 -18.27 -25.80
CA LYS A 106 6.50 -17.27 -26.85
C LYS A 106 6.78 -17.97 -28.18
N GLY A 107 6.09 -17.55 -29.24
CA GLY A 107 6.19 -18.10 -30.59
C GLY A 107 5.32 -19.34 -30.83
N GLU A 108 5.29 -19.82 -32.07
CA GLU A 108 4.48 -20.96 -32.50
C GLU A 108 5.35 -22.13 -32.99
N GLY A 109 4.82 -23.36 -32.89
CA GLY A 109 5.46 -24.55 -33.44
C GLY A 109 6.76 -24.95 -32.73
N ARG A 110 7.77 -25.36 -33.50
CA ARG A 110 9.06 -25.92 -33.01
C ARG A 110 10.04 -24.88 -32.48
N THR A 111 9.84 -23.60 -32.78
CA THR A 111 10.71 -22.50 -32.33
C THR A 111 10.25 -21.89 -31.03
N ALA A 112 9.14 -22.39 -30.49
CA ALA A 112 8.49 -21.75 -29.38
C ALA A 112 9.18 -22.10 -28.06
N ARG A 113 9.49 -21.05 -27.30
CA ARG A 113 10.30 -21.12 -26.08
C ARG A 113 9.46 -20.72 -24.88
N PHE A 114 9.80 -21.29 -23.74
CA PHE A 114 9.19 -20.95 -22.47
C PHE A 114 10.09 -19.98 -21.72
N PRO A 115 9.71 -18.70 -21.55
CA PRO A 115 10.44 -17.82 -20.66
C PRO A 115 10.33 -18.35 -19.23
N VAL A 116 11.45 -18.45 -18.53
CA VAL A 116 11.46 -18.73 -17.09
C VAL A 116 11.10 -17.43 -16.37
N MET A 117 10.18 -17.50 -15.40
CA MET A 117 9.88 -16.36 -14.53
C MET A 117 11.18 -15.81 -13.89
N PRO A 118 11.27 -14.51 -13.59
CA PRO A 118 12.29 -14.01 -12.68
C PRO A 118 12.35 -14.86 -11.41
N TRP A 119 13.55 -15.28 -11.01
CA TRP A 119 13.78 -16.25 -9.93
C TRP A 119 13.07 -17.60 -10.11
N GLY A 120 12.60 -17.96 -11.30
CA GLY A 120 11.73 -19.11 -11.57
C GLY A 120 12.43 -20.45 -11.78
N LEU A 121 13.64 -20.61 -11.23
CA LEU A 121 14.43 -21.85 -11.33
C LEU A 121 14.75 -22.35 -9.93
N ARG A 122 14.54 -23.63 -9.64
CA ARG A 122 15.22 -24.32 -8.53
C ARG A 122 15.85 -25.58 -9.09
N MET A 123 17.00 -25.99 -8.58
CA MET A 123 17.67 -27.18 -9.10
C MET A 123 18.27 -28.02 -8.00
N VAL A 124 18.45 -29.31 -8.29
CA VAL A 124 19.22 -30.24 -7.47
C VAL A 124 20.41 -30.77 -8.27
N THR A 125 21.55 -30.92 -7.60
CA THR A 125 22.77 -31.43 -8.22
C THR A 125 22.91 -32.94 -8.07
N VAL A 126 23.93 -33.52 -8.70
CA VAL A 126 24.31 -34.93 -8.49
C VAL A 126 24.65 -35.23 -7.02
N GLN A 127 25.17 -34.24 -6.28
CA GLN A 127 25.46 -34.36 -4.85
C GLN A 127 24.21 -34.29 -3.96
N GLY A 128 23.05 -33.95 -4.52
CA GLY A 128 21.80 -33.77 -3.77
C GLY A 128 21.61 -32.36 -3.17
N ASP A 129 22.56 -31.45 -3.42
CA ASP A 129 22.47 -30.06 -2.99
C ASP A 129 21.40 -29.31 -3.80
N VAL A 130 20.54 -28.55 -3.11
CA VAL A 130 19.46 -27.77 -3.72
C VAL A 130 19.89 -26.31 -3.84
N TYR A 131 19.60 -25.71 -5.00
CA TYR A 131 19.98 -24.34 -5.34
C TYR A 131 18.78 -23.48 -5.75
N TYR A 132 18.89 -22.18 -5.50
CA TYR A 132 17.96 -21.14 -5.93
C TYR A 132 18.71 -19.93 -6.53
N PRO A 133 18.08 -19.17 -7.45
CA PRO A 133 18.63 -17.97 -8.08
C PRO A 133 18.59 -16.80 -7.11
N GLU A 134 19.73 -16.15 -6.90
CA GLU A 134 19.88 -14.88 -6.18
C GLU A 134 20.24 -13.79 -7.20
N GLU A 135 19.51 -12.67 -7.21
CA GLU A 135 19.84 -11.53 -8.06
C GLU A 135 20.89 -10.66 -7.36
N ARG A 136 22.09 -10.58 -7.94
CA ARG A 136 23.21 -9.79 -7.38
C ARG A 136 23.36 -8.41 -8.01
N PHE A 137 23.14 -8.32 -9.31
CA PHE A 137 23.37 -7.10 -10.08
C PHE A 137 22.32 -7.02 -11.18
N HIS A 138 21.17 -6.40 -10.96
CA HIS A 138 20.25 -6.10 -12.06
C HIS A 138 21.03 -5.23 -13.08
N PRO A 139 21.07 -5.53 -14.40
CA PRO A 139 20.36 -6.58 -15.15
C PRO A 139 21.23 -7.82 -15.53
N LYS A 140 22.38 -8.05 -14.90
CA LYS A 140 23.41 -9.02 -15.28
C LYS A 140 23.07 -10.51 -15.03
N GLY A 141 21.81 -10.85 -14.72
CA GLY A 141 21.36 -12.22 -14.50
C GLY A 141 21.39 -12.69 -13.04
N TYR A 142 21.16 -13.99 -12.86
CA TYR A 142 20.99 -14.66 -11.57
C TYR A 142 22.18 -15.56 -11.25
N THR A 143 22.66 -15.52 -10.01
CA THR A 143 23.66 -16.48 -9.50
C THR A 143 22.96 -17.57 -8.69
N LEU A 144 23.24 -18.84 -8.95
CA LEU A 144 22.67 -19.93 -8.16
C LEU A 144 23.38 -20.10 -6.82
N ARG A 145 22.60 -20.11 -5.73
CA ARG A 145 23.07 -20.28 -4.36
C ARG A 145 22.49 -21.52 -3.72
N PRO A 146 23.26 -22.25 -2.92
CA PRO A 146 22.71 -23.34 -2.15
C PRO A 146 21.75 -22.79 -1.09
N TYR A 147 20.71 -23.56 -0.77
CA TYR A 147 19.88 -23.27 0.39
C TYR A 147 20.73 -23.30 1.68
N ARG A 148 20.49 -22.35 2.59
CA ARG A 148 21.25 -22.24 3.86
C ARG A 148 20.85 -23.31 4.88
N GLU A 149 19.56 -23.66 4.91
CA GLU A 149 19.02 -24.77 5.70
C GLU A 149 19.02 -26.05 4.87
N GLU A 150 18.97 -27.23 5.52
CA GLU A 150 18.92 -28.54 4.86
C GLU A 150 17.60 -28.75 4.10
N MET A 151 17.39 -27.99 3.01
CA MET A 151 16.25 -28.14 2.12
C MET A 151 16.43 -29.41 1.28
N ARG A 152 15.54 -30.39 1.48
CA ARG A 152 15.54 -31.62 0.69
C ARG A 152 14.75 -31.42 -0.60
N TRP A 153 15.31 -31.85 -1.72
CA TRP A 153 14.65 -31.75 -3.04
C TRP A 153 13.21 -32.29 -3.04
N ASN A 154 13.00 -33.50 -2.51
CA ASN A 154 11.67 -34.11 -2.47
C ASN A 154 10.68 -33.32 -1.61
N GLU A 155 11.14 -32.66 -0.55
CA GLU A 155 10.29 -31.83 0.29
C GLU A 155 9.88 -30.55 -0.44
N LEU A 156 10.85 -29.89 -1.10
CA LEU A 156 10.63 -28.73 -1.95
C LEU A 156 9.57 -29.05 -3.01
N VAL A 157 9.80 -30.12 -3.79
CA VAL A 157 8.88 -30.52 -4.86
C VAL A 157 7.49 -30.88 -4.31
N ARG A 158 7.40 -31.63 -3.21
CA ARG A 158 6.11 -31.98 -2.59
C ARG A 158 5.35 -30.73 -2.11
N LYS A 159 6.05 -29.76 -1.54
CA LYS A 159 5.46 -28.48 -1.12
C LYS A 159 4.94 -27.71 -2.34
N THR A 160 5.73 -27.60 -3.40
CA THR A 160 5.31 -26.96 -4.65
C THR A 160 4.11 -27.66 -5.28
N GLU A 161 4.07 -28.98 -5.25
CA GLU A 161 2.93 -29.78 -5.74
C GLU A 161 1.65 -29.49 -4.93
N ALA A 162 1.75 -29.43 -3.60
CA ALA A 162 0.62 -29.10 -2.74
C ALA A 162 0.12 -27.67 -2.97
N ASP A 163 1.02 -26.68 -3.04
CA ASP A 163 0.64 -25.29 -3.33
C ASP A 163 0.06 -25.17 -4.75
N ALA A 164 0.62 -25.86 -5.76
CA ALA A 164 0.11 -25.86 -7.13
C ALA A 164 -1.29 -26.48 -7.24
N ALA A 165 -1.56 -27.57 -6.52
CA ALA A 165 -2.89 -28.16 -6.44
C ALA A 165 -3.91 -27.18 -5.83
N GLU A 166 -3.51 -26.42 -4.80
CA GLU A 166 -4.36 -25.40 -4.22
C GLU A 166 -4.63 -24.24 -5.18
N ILE A 167 -3.61 -23.76 -5.90
CA ILE A 167 -3.76 -22.72 -6.93
C ILE A 167 -4.67 -23.19 -8.06
N HIS A 168 -4.58 -24.47 -8.46
CA HIS A 168 -5.50 -25.03 -9.43
C HIS A 168 -6.93 -25.08 -8.89
N HIS A 169 -7.11 -25.53 -7.64
CA HIS A 169 -8.42 -25.56 -6.99
C HIS A 169 -9.06 -24.17 -6.96
N ILE A 170 -8.36 -23.14 -6.50
CA ILE A 170 -8.95 -21.80 -6.40
C ILE A 170 -9.21 -21.15 -7.76
N ARG A 171 -8.37 -21.41 -8.77
CA ARG A 171 -8.66 -21.01 -10.16
C ARG A 171 -9.93 -21.68 -10.68
N SER A 172 -10.17 -22.96 -10.35
CA SER A 172 -11.43 -23.62 -10.70
C SER A 172 -12.65 -23.02 -9.98
N LEU A 173 -12.49 -22.51 -8.75
CA LEU A 173 -13.57 -21.78 -8.06
C LEU A 173 -13.93 -20.51 -8.82
N LYS A 174 -12.94 -19.77 -9.34
CA LYS A 174 -13.15 -18.55 -10.14
C LYS A 174 -13.97 -18.83 -11.41
N GLU A 175 -13.83 -20.02 -11.99
CA GLU A 175 -14.52 -20.43 -13.23
C GLU A 175 -16.00 -20.81 -13.02
N ILE A 176 -16.51 -20.83 -11.79
CA ILE A 176 -17.94 -21.05 -11.52
C ILE A 176 -18.77 -19.96 -12.20
N TYR A 177 -19.64 -20.36 -13.13
CA TYR A 177 -20.43 -19.45 -13.96
C TYR A 177 -21.41 -18.57 -13.17
N ASP A 178 -22.11 -19.17 -12.19
CA ASP A 178 -23.05 -18.43 -11.34
C ASP A 178 -22.26 -17.54 -10.34
N PRO A 179 -22.35 -16.20 -10.43
CA PRO A 179 -21.47 -15.33 -9.65
C PRO A 179 -21.70 -15.43 -8.14
N HIS A 180 -22.94 -15.66 -7.70
CA HIS A 180 -23.23 -15.81 -6.27
C HIS A 180 -22.62 -17.10 -5.71
N ARG A 181 -22.81 -18.24 -6.39
CA ARG A 181 -22.18 -19.52 -6.00
C ARG A 181 -20.67 -19.44 -6.05
N ARG A 182 -20.09 -18.77 -7.06
CA ARG A 182 -18.66 -18.48 -7.15
C ARG A 182 -18.18 -17.72 -5.91
N ASN A 183 -18.82 -16.60 -5.59
CA ASN A 183 -18.45 -15.76 -4.46
C ASN A 183 -18.53 -16.52 -3.14
N MET A 184 -19.60 -17.29 -2.92
CA MET A 184 -19.74 -18.11 -1.72
C MET A 184 -18.63 -19.16 -1.59
N ALA A 185 -18.24 -19.80 -2.70
CA ALA A 185 -17.13 -20.75 -2.71
C ALA A 185 -15.78 -20.08 -2.43
N LEU A 186 -15.51 -18.92 -3.05
CA LEU A 186 -14.30 -18.12 -2.81
C LEU A 186 -14.22 -17.63 -1.35
N LEU A 187 -15.30 -17.06 -0.81
CA LEU A 187 -15.37 -16.60 0.58
C LEU A 187 -15.20 -17.75 1.58
N HIS A 188 -15.76 -18.92 1.27
CA HIS A 188 -15.55 -20.12 2.07
C HIS A 188 -14.07 -20.55 2.06
N TRP A 189 -13.45 -20.56 0.88
CA TRP A 189 -12.02 -20.85 0.74
C TRP A 189 -11.16 -19.89 1.57
N ILE A 190 -11.40 -18.57 1.47
CA ILE A 190 -10.70 -17.55 2.25
C ILE A 190 -10.86 -17.81 3.76
N LYS A 191 -12.08 -18.10 4.23
CA LYS A 191 -12.35 -18.42 5.64
C LYS A 191 -11.56 -19.64 6.12
N CYS A 192 -11.54 -20.72 5.32
CA CYS A 192 -10.77 -21.92 5.65
C CYS A 192 -9.25 -21.67 5.70
N ARG A 193 -8.76 -20.70 4.93
CA ARG A 193 -7.35 -20.32 4.81
C ARG A 193 -6.98 -19.08 5.63
N GLY A 194 -7.86 -18.53 6.45
CA GLY A 194 -7.67 -17.22 7.08
C GLY A 194 -6.35 -17.05 7.85
N ARG A 195 -5.82 -18.12 8.47
CA ARG A 195 -4.51 -18.09 9.17
C ARG A 195 -3.31 -17.89 8.24
N ASP A 196 -3.50 -18.14 6.95
CA ASP A 196 -2.47 -17.93 5.94
C ASP A 196 -2.39 -16.46 5.51
N PHE A 197 -3.39 -15.62 5.82
CA PHE A 197 -3.48 -14.19 5.43
C PHE A 197 -2.76 -13.22 6.40
N GLU A 198 -2.04 -13.73 7.39
CA GLU A 198 -1.37 -12.93 8.46
C GLU A 198 -0.06 -12.24 7.98
N GLY A 199 0.16 -12.09 6.67
CA GLY A 199 1.43 -11.63 6.09
C GLY A 199 1.51 -10.14 5.74
N TRP A 200 0.63 -9.31 6.30
CA TRP A 200 0.40 -7.96 5.79
C TRP A 200 1.62 -7.04 5.86
N GLY A 201 2.16 -6.76 4.68
CA GLY A 201 2.97 -5.59 4.43
C GLY A 201 2.84 -5.22 2.96
N TYR A 202 1.98 -4.25 2.66
CA TYR A 202 1.97 -3.56 1.37
C TYR A 202 3.40 -3.13 1.04
N GLY A 203 4.05 -3.78 0.08
CA GLY A 203 5.43 -3.47 -0.31
C GLY A 203 6.51 -3.91 0.68
N HIS A 204 6.19 -4.68 1.72
CA HIS A 204 7.22 -5.49 2.37
C HIS A 204 7.38 -6.74 1.53
N ASP A 205 8.48 -6.79 0.80
CA ASP A 205 9.00 -8.04 0.26
C ASP A 205 8.71 -9.15 1.26
N LEU A 206 8.04 -10.21 0.81
CA LEU A 206 8.03 -11.48 1.51
C LEU A 206 9.49 -11.95 1.56
N SER A 207 10.30 -11.34 2.43
CA SER A 207 11.73 -11.60 2.58
C SER A 207 11.97 -12.93 3.29
N VAL A 208 10.93 -13.77 3.35
CA VAL A 208 11.03 -15.15 3.80
C VAL A 208 11.77 -15.88 2.70
N LYS A 209 13.05 -16.15 2.98
CA LYS A 209 13.85 -17.01 2.12
C LYS A 209 13.19 -18.37 2.04
N ASP A 210 13.13 -18.94 0.84
CA ASP A 210 12.63 -20.29 0.69
C ASP A 210 13.37 -21.22 1.67
N GLY A 211 12.62 -22.01 2.44
CA GLY A 211 13.17 -22.92 3.46
C GLY A 211 12.94 -22.48 4.91
N GLU A 212 12.86 -21.18 5.18
CA GLU A 212 12.53 -20.68 6.52
C GLU A 212 11.02 -20.87 6.82
N LYS A 213 10.64 -21.17 8.07
CA LYS A 213 9.23 -21.07 8.51
C LYS A 213 8.91 -19.57 8.70
N PRO A 214 7.80 -19.02 8.15
CA PRO A 214 6.53 -19.70 7.93
C PRO A 214 6.03 -19.73 6.48
N SER A 215 5.29 -20.81 6.21
CA SER A 215 4.42 -21.10 5.07
C SER A 215 3.18 -20.20 4.95
N ARG A 216 3.23 -18.97 5.47
CA ARG A 216 2.11 -18.01 5.46
C ARG A 216 2.27 -17.02 4.31
N GLY A 217 1.17 -16.38 3.93
CA GLY A 217 1.11 -15.49 2.79
C GLY A 217 0.69 -16.23 1.53
N TRP A 218 -0.39 -15.80 0.87
CA TRP A 218 -0.72 -16.15 -0.52
C TRP A 218 -0.25 -15.07 -1.51
N GLY A 219 0.63 -14.15 -1.09
CA GLY A 219 1.20 -13.13 -1.97
C GLY A 219 0.11 -12.30 -2.66
N SER A 220 0.22 -12.09 -3.98
CA SER A 220 -0.80 -11.31 -4.72
C SER A 220 -2.19 -11.94 -4.71
N LEU A 221 -2.27 -13.28 -4.57
CA LEU A 221 -3.52 -14.01 -4.58
C LEU A 221 -4.43 -13.63 -3.41
N GLU A 222 -3.87 -13.21 -2.27
CA GLU A 222 -4.67 -12.74 -1.12
C GLU A 222 -5.61 -11.61 -1.52
N HIS A 223 -5.14 -10.69 -2.35
CA HIS A 223 -5.95 -9.59 -2.84
C HIS A 223 -6.81 -10.00 -4.04
N GLU A 224 -6.25 -10.77 -4.98
CA GLU A 224 -6.95 -11.18 -6.21
C GLU A 224 -8.27 -11.92 -5.92
N VAL A 225 -8.31 -12.79 -4.91
CA VAL A 225 -9.52 -13.57 -4.59
C VAL A 225 -10.67 -12.70 -4.09
N PHE A 226 -10.37 -11.64 -3.34
CA PHE A 226 -11.37 -10.64 -2.97
C PHE A 226 -11.78 -9.81 -4.19
N THR A 227 -10.83 -9.43 -5.05
CA THR A 227 -11.12 -8.74 -6.31
C THR A 227 -12.11 -9.54 -7.17
N TRP A 228 -11.96 -10.86 -7.30
CA TRP A 228 -12.91 -11.69 -8.06
C TRP A 228 -14.33 -11.73 -7.46
N VAL A 229 -14.46 -11.56 -6.14
CA VAL A 229 -15.76 -11.37 -5.49
C VAL A 229 -16.32 -9.99 -5.83
N PHE A 230 -15.50 -8.94 -5.75
CA PHE A 230 -15.91 -7.57 -6.07
C PHE A 230 -16.30 -7.36 -7.54
N GLU A 231 -15.67 -8.09 -8.46
CA GLU A 231 -16.01 -8.14 -9.90
C GLU A 231 -17.44 -8.66 -10.16
N SER A 232 -18.10 -9.30 -9.19
CA SER A 232 -19.50 -9.73 -9.34
C SER A 232 -20.51 -8.59 -9.27
N HIS A 233 -20.15 -7.48 -8.62
CA HIS A 233 -21.05 -6.35 -8.31
C HIS A 233 -22.33 -6.76 -7.55
N ILE A 234 -22.36 -7.94 -6.89
CA ILE A 234 -23.47 -8.37 -6.04
C ILE A 234 -23.27 -7.72 -4.67
N PRO A 235 -24.08 -6.70 -4.27
CA PRO A 235 -23.78 -5.89 -3.09
C PRO A 235 -23.60 -6.70 -1.81
N GLN A 236 -24.46 -7.69 -1.58
CA GLN A 236 -24.42 -8.53 -0.38
C GLN A 236 -23.12 -9.34 -0.31
N ASP A 237 -22.73 -9.99 -1.41
CA ASP A 237 -21.51 -10.79 -1.46
C ASP A 237 -20.26 -9.91 -1.32
N CYS A 238 -20.24 -8.74 -1.97
CA CYS A 238 -19.19 -7.73 -1.82
C CYS A 238 -19.08 -7.27 -0.36
N TRP A 239 -20.21 -7.06 0.33
CA TRP A 239 -20.20 -6.65 1.74
C TRP A 239 -19.69 -7.78 2.67
N GLU A 240 -20.06 -9.03 2.41
CA GLU A 240 -19.48 -10.18 3.13
C GLU A 240 -17.97 -10.29 2.92
N ALA A 241 -17.49 -10.04 1.69
CA ALA A 241 -16.07 -9.93 1.38
C ALA A 241 -15.38 -8.81 2.17
N VAL A 242 -15.95 -7.61 2.20
CA VAL A 242 -15.43 -6.47 2.96
C VAL A 242 -15.29 -6.80 4.46
N LYS A 243 -16.31 -7.43 5.06
CA LYS A 243 -16.26 -7.84 6.47
C LYS A 243 -15.15 -8.87 6.70
N LEU A 244 -15.08 -9.90 5.87
CA LEU A 244 -14.06 -10.94 5.99
C LEU A 244 -12.64 -10.35 5.82
N TYR A 245 -12.45 -9.47 4.84
CA TYR A 245 -11.18 -8.76 4.64
C TYR A 245 -10.76 -8.02 5.91
N SER A 246 -11.68 -7.26 6.52
CA SER A 246 -11.39 -6.51 7.73
C SER A 246 -11.04 -7.39 8.94
N GLN A 247 -11.59 -8.62 9.00
CA GLN A 247 -11.26 -9.58 10.05
C GLN A 247 -9.84 -10.15 9.89
N LEU A 248 -9.38 -10.29 8.65
CA LEU A 248 -8.06 -10.83 8.33
C LEU A 248 -6.95 -9.77 8.34
N HIS A 249 -7.32 -8.49 8.25
CA HIS A 249 -6.39 -7.37 8.06
C HIS A 249 -6.59 -6.25 9.08
N ASP A 250 -6.76 -6.62 10.35
CA ASP A 250 -6.80 -5.72 11.52
C ASP A 250 -7.74 -4.50 11.35
N GLY A 251 -8.92 -4.74 10.79
CA GLY A 251 -9.94 -3.71 10.59
C GLY A 251 -9.76 -2.84 9.34
N GLY A 252 -8.74 -3.12 8.52
CA GLY A 252 -8.48 -2.46 7.25
C GLY A 252 -9.58 -2.68 6.19
N ASN A 253 -9.63 -1.78 5.21
CA ASN A 253 -10.54 -1.90 4.07
C ASN A 253 -9.84 -2.53 2.88
N PRO A 254 -10.56 -3.32 2.06
CA PRO A 254 -10.03 -3.80 0.80
C PRO A 254 -9.78 -2.64 -0.15
N TRP A 255 -8.69 -2.73 -0.92
CA TRP A 255 -8.49 -1.84 -2.05
C TRP A 255 -9.41 -2.26 -3.20
N LEU A 256 -10.47 -1.51 -3.43
CA LEU A 256 -11.44 -1.79 -4.48
C LEU A 256 -10.90 -1.30 -5.83
N GLN A 257 -10.50 -2.24 -6.69
CA GLN A 257 -10.12 -1.96 -8.08
C GLN A 257 -11.34 -1.85 -9.01
N THR A 258 -12.53 -2.20 -8.51
CA THR A 258 -13.80 -2.17 -9.25
C THR A 258 -14.85 -1.37 -8.51
N SER A 259 -15.88 -0.92 -9.21
CA SER A 259 -17.06 -0.25 -8.64
C SER A 259 -17.99 -1.24 -7.94
N ALA A 260 -17.48 -2.00 -6.95
CA ALA A 260 -18.19 -3.08 -6.27
C ALA A 260 -19.56 -2.66 -5.68
N PHE A 261 -19.66 -1.38 -5.28
CA PHE A 261 -20.88 -0.75 -4.77
C PHE A 261 -21.38 0.41 -5.65
N GLY A 262 -20.91 0.50 -6.89
CA GLY A 262 -21.22 1.61 -7.82
C GLY A 262 -22.64 1.66 -8.37
N THR A 263 -23.47 0.65 -8.09
CA THR A 263 -24.89 0.63 -8.46
C THR A 263 -25.76 1.27 -7.38
N ARG A 264 -26.99 1.69 -7.71
CA ARG A 264 -27.95 2.16 -6.70
C ARG A 264 -28.20 1.13 -5.60
N ALA A 265 -28.26 -0.16 -5.95
CA ALA A 265 -28.42 -1.24 -4.98
C ALA A 265 -27.20 -1.34 -4.04
N GLY A 266 -25.99 -1.17 -4.57
CA GLY A 266 -24.74 -1.11 -3.82
C GLY A 266 -24.72 0.03 -2.81
N ARG A 267 -24.95 1.27 -3.28
CA ARG A 267 -25.01 2.45 -2.41
C ARG A 267 -26.13 2.36 -1.36
N ARG A 268 -27.30 1.85 -1.73
CA ARG A 268 -28.41 1.62 -0.79
C ARG A 268 -28.03 0.60 0.30
N LEU A 269 -27.32 -0.47 -0.05
CA LEU A 269 -26.83 -1.43 0.94
C LEU A 269 -25.86 -0.76 1.91
N LEU A 270 -24.84 -0.04 1.41
CA LEU A 270 -23.90 0.67 2.27
C LEU A 270 -24.62 1.67 3.19
N LEU A 271 -25.54 2.47 2.64
CA LEU A 271 -26.34 3.40 3.44
C LEU A 271 -27.15 2.69 4.52
N SER A 272 -27.71 1.51 4.23
CA SER A 272 -28.46 0.73 5.21
C SER A 272 -27.59 0.26 6.38
N VAL A 273 -26.31 -0.05 6.14
CA VAL A 273 -25.34 -0.37 7.20
C VAL A 273 -25.01 0.89 8.01
N VAL A 274 -24.80 2.02 7.34
CA VAL A 274 -24.47 3.30 7.96
C VAL A 274 -25.54 3.77 8.94
N VAL A 275 -26.82 3.55 8.63
CA VAL A 275 -27.95 4.02 9.46
C VAL A 275 -28.55 2.94 10.36
N ASP A 276 -27.95 1.75 10.42
CA ASP A 276 -28.38 0.69 11.33
C ASP A 276 -27.77 0.92 12.72
N ASP A 277 -28.62 1.30 13.68
CA ASP A 277 -28.24 1.51 15.08
C ASP A 277 -27.68 0.25 15.77
N ASN A 278 -27.90 -0.95 15.18
CA ASN A 278 -27.37 -2.21 15.70
C ASN A 278 -26.06 -2.64 15.02
N ALA A 279 -25.62 -1.93 13.98
CA ALA A 279 -24.35 -2.22 13.33
C ALA A 279 -23.18 -1.86 14.26
N LEU A 280 -22.11 -2.66 14.22
CA LEU A 280 -20.85 -2.30 14.88
C LEU A 280 -20.35 -0.97 14.34
N ALA A 281 -19.83 -0.09 15.20
CA ALA A 281 -19.33 1.23 14.81
C ALA A 281 -18.25 1.15 13.71
N ASP A 282 -17.38 0.14 13.76
CA ASP A 282 -16.40 -0.13 12.69
C ASP A 282 -17.04 -0.46 11.34
N ASN A 283 -18.19 -1.15 11.33
CA ASN A 283 -18.92 -1.45 10.09
C ASN A 283 -19.60 -0.20 9.53
N GLN A 284 -20.16 0.66 10.40
CA GLN A 284 -20.71 1.96 9.98
C GLN A 284 -19.63 2.85 9.37
N ALA A 285 -18.50 3.01 10.06
CA ALA A 285 -17.36 3.78 9.57
C ALA A 285 -16.82 3.22 8.24
N ARG A 286 -16.69 1.90 8.12
CA ARG A 286 -16.26 1.24 6.89
C ARG A 286 -17.23 1.45 5.73
N ALA A 287 -18.53 1.36 5.99
CA ALA A 287 -19.54 1.62 4.95
C ALA A 287 -19.51 3.09 4.49
N LEU A 288 -19.25 4.04 5.39
CA LEU A 288 -19.01 5.45 5.04
C LEU A 288 -17.75 5.63 4.20
N GLU A 289 -16.63 5.03 4.60
CA GLU A 289 -15.35 5.07 3.86
C GLU A 289 -15.54 4.51 2.42
N LEU A 290 -16.32 3.44 2.26
CA LEU A 290 -16.64 2.88 0.95
C LEU A 290 -17.63 3.73 0.13
N LEU A 291 -18.56 4.43 0.80
CA LEU A 291 -19.45 5.41 0.15
C LEU A 291 -18.70 6.66 -0.31
N ALA A 292 -17.58 7.02 0.35
CA ALA A 292 -16.76 8.15 -0.05
C ALA A 292 -15.91 7.86 -1.31
N LEU A 293 -15.74 6.60 -1.71
CA LEU A 293 -14.91 6.28 -2.87
C LEU A 293 -15.51 6.87 -4.16
N PRO A 294 -14.71 7.58 -4.98
CA PRO A 294 -15.16 8.07 -6.28
C PRO A 294 -15.70 6.95 -7.17
N ALA A 295 -15.14 5.73 -7.06
CA ALA A 295 -15.61 4.58 -7.83
C ALA A 295 -17.01 4.08 -7.42
N THR A 296 -17.47 4.42 -6.21
CA THR A 296 -18.81 4.09 -5.71
C THR A 296 -19.85 5.13 -6.16
N LEU A 297 -19.45 6.40 -6.24
CA LEU A 297 -20.36 7.52 -6.49
C LEU A 297 -20.39 7.96 -7.97
N TRP A 298 -19.22 7.99 -8.61
CA TRP A 298 -18.97 8.73 -9.85
C TRP A 298 -18.33 7.91 -10.97
N SER A 299 -18.16 6.59 -10.80
CA SER A 299 -17.59 5.71 -11.84
C SER A 299 -18.41 5.79 -13.14
N PRO A 300 -17.81 6.22 -14.27
CA PRO A 300 -18.54 6.24 -15.53
C PRO A 300 -18.92 4.80 -15.93
N PRO A 301 -20.10 4.59 -16.55
CA PRO A 301 -20.56 3.26 -16.96
C PRO A 301 -19.58 2.51 -17.89
N THR A 302 -18.66 3.24 -18.52
CA THR A 302 -17.69 2.72 -19.49
C THR A 302 -16.29 2.46 -18.92
N TRP A 303 -16.00 2.84 -17.66
CA TRP A 303 -14.61 2.88 -17.16
C TRP A 303 -13.91 1.51 -17.17
N LEU A 304 -14.68 0.42 -17.08
CA LEU A 304 -14.16 -0.94 -17.08
C LEU A 304 -14.65 -1.78 -18.27
N GLY A 305 -15.36 -1.17 -19.23
CA GLY A 305 -15.96 -1.92 -20.34
C GLY A 305 -16.96 -3.02 -19.92
N LEU A 306 -17.39 -3.02 -18.65
CA LEU A 306 -18.36 -3.95 -18.08
C LEU A 306 -19.72 -3.24 -17.94
N PRO A 307 -20.67 -3.47 -18.87
CA PRO A 307 -22.00 -2.88 -18.76
C PRO A 307 -22.67 -3.26 -17.44
N GLY A 308 -23.21 -2.28 -16.72
CA GLY A 308 -23.95 -2.50 -15.47
C GLY A 308 -23.10 -2.56 -14.19
N ALA A 309 -21.78 -2.42 -14.28
CA ALA A 309 -20.88 -2.39 -13.12
C ALA A 309 -21.05 -1.11 -12.24
N SER A 310 -21.61 -0.04 -12.81
CA SER A 310 -21.82 1.24 -12.13
C SER A 310 -23.07 1.94 -12.69
N GLU A 311 -23.76 2.69 -11.83
CA GLU A 311 -24.87 3.57 -12.18
C GLU A 311 -24.56 4.98 -11.68
N GLN A 312 -24.80 5.98 -12.53
CA GLN A 312 -24.59 7.38 -12.14
C GLN A 312 -25.47 7.72 -10.93
N LEU A 313 -24.87 8.39 -9.94
CA LEU A 313 -25.60 8.97 -8.82
C LEU A 313 -26.47 10.12 -9.32
N ASP A 314 -27.79 10.01 -9.17
CA ASP A 314 -28.71 11.11 -9.49
C ASP A 314 -28.90 12.05 -8.29
N GLU A 315 -29.41 13.26 -8.56
CA GLU A 315 -29.60 14.30 -7.56
C GLU A 315 -30.50 13.87 -6.39
N LYS A 316 -31.53 13.06 -6.66
CA LYS A 316 -32.45 12.59 -5.62
C LYS A 316 -31.74 11.64 -4.66
N GLU A 317 -30.98 10.70 -5.21
CA GLU A 317 -30.19 9.76 -4.42
C GLU A 317 -29.08 10.48 -3.64
N GLN A 318 -28.41 11.45 -4.26
CA GLN A 318 -27.40 12.30 -3.62
C GLN A 318 -27.97 13.05 -2.40
N ILE A 319 -29.14 13.68 -2.54
CA ILE A 319 -29.82 14.37 -1.44
C ILE A 319 -30.14 13.40 -0.29
N VAL A 320 -30.66 12.20 -0.60
CA VAL A 320 -30.98 11.19 0.41
C VAL A 320 -29.73 10.75 1.18
N LEU A 321 -28.60 10.53 0.48
CA LEU A 321 -27.34 10.17 1.11
C LEU A 321 -26.86 11.28 2.06
N ILE A 322 -26.84 12.55 1.59
CA ILE A 322 -26.43 13.70 2.41
C ILE A 322 -27.27 13.80 3.68
N ASP A 323 -28.60 13.75 3.55
CA ASP A 323 -29.52 13.90 4.67
C ASP A 323 -29.34 12.80 5.73
N LYS A 324 -29.02 11.58 5.29
CA LYS A 324 -28.83 10.44 6.18
C LYS A 324 -27.45 10.37 6.82
N ILE A 325 -26.40 10.85 6.14
CA ILE A 325 -25.02 10.85 6.66
C ILE A 325 -24.77 12.06 7.58
N THR A 326 -25.37 13.22 7.30
CA THR A 326 -25.15 14.47 8.05
C THR A 326 -25.26 14.33 9.58
N PRO A 327 -26.23 13.61 10.16
CA PRO A 327 -26.32 13.43 11.61
C PRO A 327 -25.09 12.75 12.24
N LEU A 328 -24.38 11.91 11.48
CA LEU A 328 -23.22 11.14 11.95
C LEU A 328 -21.96 11.98 12.16
N LEU A 329 -21.97 13.25 11.74
CA LEU A 329 -20.94 14.22 12.15
C LEU A 329 -20.91 14.47 13.67
N LYS A 330 -21.95 14.03 14.40
CA LYS A 330 -22.04 14.11 15.86
C LYS A 330 -21.83 12.76 16.56
N ASP A 331 -21.45 11.73 15.81
CA ASP A 331 -21.29 10.38 16.35
C ASP A 331 -20.21 10.34 17.44
N ALA A 332 -20.40 9.50 18.47
CA ALA A 332 -19.43 9.35 19.53
C ALA A 332 -18.12 8.70 19.04
N TYR A 333 -18.20 7.83 18.04
CA TYR A 333 -17.06 7.11 17.49
C TYR A 333 -16.25 7.99 16.51
N PRO A 334 -14.97 8.30 16.83
CA PRO A 334 -14.17 9.25 16.04
C PRO A 334 -14.00 8.87 14.57
N ARG A 335 -13.82 7.57 14.29
CA ARG A 335 -13.69 7.06 12.91
C ARG A 335 -14.96 7.29 12.08
N THR A 336 -16.15 7.11 12.67
CA THR A 336 -17.43 7.40 12.03
C THR A 336 -17.55 8.87 11.67
N ARG A 337 -17.20 9.80 12.58
CA ARG A 337 -17.24 11.24 12.30
C ARG A 337 -16.35 11.63 11.12
N ARG A 338 -15.11 11.11 11.11
CA ARG A 338 -14.17 11.35 10.01
C ARG A 338 -14.71 10.82 8.68
N ALA A 339 -15.14 9.55 8.67
CA ALA A 339 -15.67 8.91 7.47
C ALA A 339 -16.95 9.60 6.97
N ALA A 340 -17.78 10.13 7.86
CA ALA A 340 -18.95 10.92 7.50
C ALA A 340 -18.56 12.26 6.83
N ALA A 341 -17.54 12.96 7.34
CA ALA A 341 -17.04 14.18 6.72
C ALA A 341 -16.47 13.92 5.32
N GLU A 342 -15.70 12.85 5.17
CA GLU A 342 -15.12 12.41 3.88
C GLU A 342 -16.21 12.03 2.88
N ALA A 343 -17.19 11.22 3.27
CA ALA A 343 -18.31 10.87 2.41
C ALA A 343 -19.13 12.11 2.01
N LEU A 344 -19.37 13.05 2.92
CA LEU A 344 -20.13 14.27 2.60
C LEU A 344 -19.36 15.19 1.64
N LEU A 345 -18.04 15.27 1.74
CA LEU A 345 -17.19 15.96 0.77
C LEU A 345 -17.39 15.36 -0.63
N GLU A 346 -17.14 14.06 -0.76
CA GLU A 346 -17.16 13.36 -2.04
C GLU A 346 -18.54 13.32 -2.68
N ILE A 347 -19.61 13.24 -1.87
CA ILE A 347 -20.99 13.30 -2.35
C ILE A 347 -21.39 14.73 -2.75
N SER A 348 -20.92 15.77 -2.05
CA SER A 348 -21.40 17.15 -2.25
C SER A 348 -20.62 17.94 -3.30
N ALA A 349 -19.34 17.64 -3.48
CA ALA A 349 -18.42 18.38 -4.34
C ALA A 349 -17.51 17.43 -5.14
N PRO A 350 -18.08 16.70 -6.11
CA PRO A 350 -17.31 15.76 -6.92
C PRO A 350 -16.21 16.43 -7.73
N GLN A 351 -15.12 15.71 -7.98
CA GLN A 351 -13.97 16.23 -8.73
C GLN A 351 -14.39 16.66 -10.15
N ALA A 352 -13.79 17.75 -10.64
CA ALA A 352 -14.24 18.50 -11.83
C ALA A 352 -14.34 17.69 -13.14
N ASP A 353 -13.61 16.58 -13.26
CA ASP A 353 -13.63 15.71 -14.45
C ASP A 353 -14.81 14.71 -14.45
N SER A 354 -15.59 14.67 -13.36
CA SER A 354 -16.82 13.88 -13.29
C SER A 354 -17.95 14.57 -14.06
N LEU A 355 -18.23 14.06 -15.26
CA LEU A 355 -19.33 14.39 -16.17
C LEU A 355 -20.57 15.03 -15.50
N LYS A 356 -20.78 16.35 -15.71
CA LYS A 356 -22.04 17.09 -15.39
C LYS A 356 -22.61 16.80 -14.00
N THR A 357 -21.76 16.70 -12.98
CA THR A 357 -22.20 16.38 -11.63
C THR A 357 -22.72 17.63 -10.90
N PHE A 358 -23.71 17.43 -10.02
CA PHE A 358 -24.36 18.49 -9.26
C PHE A 358 -23.58 18.75 -7.97
N CYS A 359 -22.94 19.92 -7.87
CA CYS A 359 -22.37 20.39 -6.61
C CYS A 359 -23.47 20.96 -5.71
N THR A 360 -23.41 20.69 -4.40
CA THR A 360 -24.41 21.17 -3.45
C THR A 360 -23.81 21.62 -2.12
N GLU A 361 -24.37 22.68 -1.53
CA GLU A 361 -23.97 23.19 -0.21
C GLU A 361 -24.81 22.58 0.93
N ARG A 362 -25.64 21.58 0.66
CA ARG A 362 -26.65 21.06 1.61
C ARG A 362 -26.06 20.62 2.95
N ALA A 363 -24.88 20.00 2.95
CA ALA A 363 -24.17 19.55 4.16
C ALA A 363 -23.40 20.67 4.88
N LEU A 364 -23.20 21.83 4.24
CA LEU A 364 -22.20 22.82 4.63
C LEU A 364 -22.41 23.35 6.06
N SER A 365 -23.64 23.70 6.42
CA SER A 365 -23.94 24.23 7.76
C SER A 365 -23.57 23.24 8.87
N ALA A 366 -23.84 21.95 8.66
CA ALA A 366 -23.52 20.91 9.61
C ALA A 366 -22.00 20.66 9.69
N LEU A 367 -21.31 20.61 8.54
CA LEU A 367 -19.85 20.49 8.48
C LEU A 367 -19.14 21.66 9.17
N THR A 368 -19.55 22.91 8.91
CA THR A 368 -18.99 24.09 9.59
C THR A 368 -19.23 24.04 11.10
N THR A 369 -20.40 23.57 11.52
CA THR A 369 -20.71 23.41 12.96
C THR A 369 -19.84 22.34 13.60
N ALA A 370 -19.61 21.21 12.92
CA ALA A 370 -18.73 20.14 13.38
C ALA A 370 -17.27 20.62 13.44
N TYR A 371 -16.77 21.25 12.37
CA TYR A 371 -15.41 21.81 12.30
C TYR A 371 -15.08 22.75 13.47
N ARG A 372 -16.01 23.66 13.81
CA ARG A 372 -15.82 24.60 14.94
C ARG A 372 -15.70 23.90 16.30
N LYS A 373 -16.32 22.73 16.45
CA LYS A 373 -16.37 21.97 17.71
C LYS A 373 -15.27 20.93 17.83
N GLU A 374 -14.84 20.34 16.72
CA GLU A 374 -13.86 19.25 16.72
C GLU A 374 -12.49 19.79 17.17
N PRO A 375 -11.80 19.13 18.13
CA PRO A 375 -10.46 19.53 18.52
C PRO A 375 -9.44 19.32 17.39
N PRO A 376 -8.24 19.91 17.48
CA PRO A 376 -7.15 19.66 16.53
C PRO A 376 -6.84 18.16 16.38
N GLY A 377 -6.87 17.63 15.16
CA GLY A 377 -6.72 16.20 14.88
C GLY A 377 -7.14 15.83 13.45
N ARG A 378 -7.00 14.56 13.06
CA ARG A 378 -7.27 14.10 11.67
C ARG A 378 -8.72 14.33 11.24
N ILE A 379 -9.65 14.28 12.21
CA ILE A 379 -11.08 14.52 11.98
C ILE A 379 -11.32 15.99 11.61
N ARG A 380 -10.69 16.92 12.35
CA ARG A 380 -10.79 18.35 12.07
C ARG A 380 -10.19 18.70 10.72
N ASP A 381 -9.11 18.04 10.31
CA ASP A 381 -8.53 18.23 8.98
C ASP A 381 -9.48 17.79 7.86
N MET A 382 -10.08 16.62 8.00
CA MET A 382 -11.09 16.16 7.03
C MET A 382 -12.30 17.12 6.99
N LEU A 383 -12.72 17.65 8.14
CA LEU A 383 -13.78 18.67 8.21
C LEU A 383 -13.35 20.01 7.57
N ALA A 384 -12.11 20.44 7.79
CA ALA A 384 -11.53 21.64 7.20
C ALA A 384 -11.49 21.54 5.67
N GLU A 385 -11.03 20.39 5.16
CA GLU A 385 -11.03 20.08 3.73
C GLU A 385 -12.46 20.09 3.16
N ALA A 386 -13.39 19.36 3.79
CA ALA A 386 -14.78 19.30 3.36
C ALA A 386 -15.43 20.69 3.31
N VAL A 387 -15.25 21.51 4.34
CA VAL A 387 -15.78 22.88 4.39
C VAL A 387 -15.10 23.77 3.35
N GLY A 388 -13.78 23.70 3.23
CA GLY A 388 -13.01 24.51 2.28
C GLY A 388 -13.42 24.26 0.82
N VAL A 389 -13.64 23.00 0.47
CA VAL A 389 -14.10 22.60 -0.87
C VAL A 389 -15.56 23.01 -1.10
N ILE A 390 -16.48 22.63 -0.21
CA ILE A 390 -17.93 22.84 -0.42
C ILE A 390 -18.32 24.32 -0.30
N ALA A 391 -17.77 25.05 0.67
CA ALA A 391 -18.08 26.48 0.87
C ALA A 391 -17.43 27.38 -0.18
N GLY A 392 -16.36 26.86 -0.80
CA GLY A 392 -15.47 27.61 -1.66
C GLY A 392 -14.53 28.57 -0.91
N PRO A 393 -13.54 29.11 -1.63
CA PRO A 393 -12.44 29.91 -1.07
C PRO A 393 -12.85 31.10 -0.19
N LYS A 394 -13.86 31.89 -0.61
CA LYS A 394 -14.26 33.12 0.09
C LYS A 394 -14.86 32.83 1.46
N ARG A 395 -15.75 31.85 1.56
CA ARG A 395 -16.39 31.50 2.84
C ARG A 395 -15.41 30.81 3.78
N TRP A 396 -14.44 30.08 3.24
CA TRP A 396 -13.34 29.51 4.02
C TRP A 396 -12.47 30.59 4.66
N GLU A 397 -12.11 31.62 3.87
CA GLU A 397 -11.40 32.81 4.35
C GLU A 397 -12.20 33.55 5.44
N GLU A 398 -13.50 33.79 5.23
CA GLU A 398 -14.37 34.40 6.24
C GLU A 398 -14.46 33.57 7.55
N LEU A 399 -14.37 32.23 7.43
CA LEU A 399 -14.47 31.31 8.57
C LEU A 399 -13.17 31.22 9.38
N THR A 400 -12.01 31.25 8.72
CA THR A 400 -10.72 30.90 9.32
C THR A 400 -9.71 32.06 9.35
N GLY A 401 -9.92 33.08 8.54
CA GLY A 401 -8.95 34.15 8.28
C GLY A 401 -7.77 33.72 7.39
N ASN A 402 -7.78 32.48 6.86
CA ASN A 402 -6.76 32.03 5.93
C ASN A 402 -6.93 32.68 4.56
N ALA A 403 -5.80 32.94 3.90
CA ALA A 403 -5.74 33.44 2.53
C ALA A 403 -6.68 32.67 1.59
N HIS A 404 -7.24 33.40 0.64
CA HIS A 404 -8.24 32.90 -0.29
C HIS A 404 -7.81 31.60 -0.99
N GLY A 405 -8.55 30.53 -0.76
CA GLY A 405 -8.33 29.23 -1.38
C GLY A 405 -7.23 28.39 -0.72
N VAL A 406 -6.67 28.82 0.41
CA VAL A 406 -5.67 28.02 1.14
C VAL A 406 -6.33 27.26 2.28
N VAL A 407 -6.52 25.96 2.09
CA VAL A 407 -6.76 24.99 3.18
C VAL A 407 -5.43 24.31 3.42
N ALA A 408 -4.78 24.52 4.56
CA ALA A 408 -3.49 23.89 4.85
C ALA A 408 -3.67 22.81 5.93
N LEU A 409 -3.33 21.57 5.60
CA LEU A 409 -3.42 20.43 6.51
C LEU A 409 -2.02 19.99 6.90
N LEU A 410 -1.84 19.57 8.15
CA LEU A 410 -0.53 19.14 8.66
C LEU A 410 -0.61 17.66 9.04
N ASN A 411 0.16 16.82 8.35
CA ASN A 411 0.22 15.39 8.61
C ASN A 411 1.54 15.02 9.29
N PRO A 412 1.59 15.01 10.63
CA PRO A 412 2.76 14.58 11.36
C PRO A 412 2.87 13.06 11.33
N GLY A 413 3.99 12.56 10.83
CA GLY A 413 4.54 11.24 11.13
C GLY A 413 5.65 11.37 12.17
N CYS A 414 5.77 10.39 13.05
CA CYS A 414 6.87 10.33 14.00
C CYS A 414 7.87 9.27 13.53
N GLY A 415 9.15 9.68 13.42
CA GLY A 415 10.27 8.80 13.13
C GLY A 415 10.84 8.16 14.38
N GLN A 416 11.84 7.31 14.19
CA GLN A 416 12.70 6.86 15.29
C GLN A 416 13.53 8.04 15.80
N GLY A 417 13.53 8.28 17.13
CA GLY A 417 14.49 9.18 17.78
C GLY A 417 14.21 10.68 17.69
N ALA A 418 13.10 11.15 18.27
CA ALA A 418 12.69 12.57 18.31
C ALA A 418 12.55 13.26 16.93
N GLU A 419 12.67 12.51 15.83
CA GLU A 419 12.48 13.03 14.48
C GLU A 419 10.99 13.16 14.16
N VAL A 420 10.59 14.33 13.70
CA VAL A 420 9.24 14.59 13.22
C VAL A 420 9.27 14.75 11.71
N TYR A 421 8.38 14.03 11.06
CA TYR A 421 8.10 14.13 9.64
C TYR A 421 6.77 14.83 9.47
N CYS A 422 6.69 15.82 8.60
CA CYS A 422 5.44 16.53 8.35
C CYS A 422 5.18 16.62 6.88
N THR A 423 3.94 16.42 6.49
CA THR A 423 3.47 16.82 5.18
C THR A 423 2.48 17.97 5.32
N VAL A 424 2.72 19.08 4.61
CA VAL A 424 1.72 20.16 4.48
C VAL A 424 0.98 19.95 3.17
N VAL A 425 -0.35 19.81 3.24
CA VAL A 425 -1.20 19.64 2.06
C VAL A 425 -2.06 20.87 1.84
N ALA A 426 -2.13 21.37 0.61
CA ALA A 426 -2.98 22.50 0.24
C ALA A 426 -3.86 22.20 -0.97
N PRO A 427 -4.95 21.42 -0.80
CA PRO A 427 -5.67 20.79 -1.92
C PRO A 427 -6.47 21.75 -2.81
N GLN A 428 -6.58 23.03 -2.44
CA GLN A 428 -7.36 24.02 -3.17
C GLN A 428 -6.60 25.33 -3.42
N ALA A 429 -5.28 25.34 -3.22
CA ALA A 429 -4.45 26.53 -3.30
C ALA A 429 -4.48 27.14 -4.72
N LYS A 430 -5.33 28.15 -4.90
CA LYS A 430 -5.36 28.99 -6.11
C LYS A 430 -4.36 30.14 -6.02
N ALA A 431 -4.10 30.61 -4.80
CA ALA A 431 -3.10 31.64 -4.53
C ALA A 431 -1.70 31.02 -4.51
N LYS A 432 -0.75 31.69 -5.17
CA LYS A 432 0.67 31.28 -5.14
C LYS A 432 1.23 31.53 -3.73
N ILE A 433 1.85 30.52 -3.13
CA ILE A 433 2.62 30.66 -1.89
C ILE A 433 3.90 31.44 -2.23
N GLN A 434 4.10 32.62 -1.64
CA GLN A 434 5.14 33.57 -2.06
C GLN A 434 6.42 33.52 -1.21
N GLU A 435 6.34 33.01 0.02
CA GLU A 435 7.46 32.97 0.97
C GLU A 435 7.59 31.55 1.56
N ASP A 436 8.79 31.16 1.98
CA ASP A 436 9.01 29.90 2.69
C ASP A 436 8.19 29.93 3.99
N PRO A 437 7.19 29.04 4.16
CA PRO A 437 6.41 29.00 5.38
C PRO A 437 7.28 28.66 6.59
N MET A 438 6.77 28.92 7.78
CA MET A 438 7.46 28.69 9.04
C MET A 438 6.66 27.71 9.90
N PHE A 439 7.36 26.78 10.54
CA PHE A 439 6.78 25.99 11.62
C PHE A 439 6.62 26.86 12.86
N VAL A 440 5.44 26.78 13.48
CA VAL A 440 5.16 27.37 14.78
C VAL A 440 4.88 26.24 15.76
N LEU A 441 5.76 26.11 16.75
CA LEU A 441 5.74 25.07 17.77
C LEU A 441 5.44 25.72 19.13
N GLU A 442 4.34 25.35 19.75
CA GLU A 442 3.86 25.94 21.00
C GLU A 442 3.69 24.85 22.07
N ARG A 443 4.53 24.83 23.10
CA ARG A 443 4.36 23.89 24.22
C ARG A 443 3.20 24.33 25.08
N LEU A 444 2.31 23.39 25.37
CA LEU A 444 1.11 23.58 26.16
C LEU A 444 1.32 23.06 27.59
N ASP A 445 0.74 23.73 28.58
CA ASP A 445 0.62 23.23 29.93
C ASP A 445 -0.64 22.34 30.11
N GLY A 446 -0.89 21.87 31.34
CA GLY A 446 -2.07 21.07 31.67
C GLY A 446 -3.41 21.80 31.52
N LYS A 447 -3.40 23.13 31.33
CA LYS A 447 -4.57 23.98 31.05
C LYS A 447 -4.65 24.39 29.58
N GLN A 448 -3.84 23.80 28.71
CA GLN A 448 -3.72 24.11 27.29
C GLN A 448 -3.25 25.56 27.01
N MET A 449 -2.58 26.19 27.96
CA MET A 449 -1.97 27.51 27.77
C MET A 449 -0.57 27.36 27.20
N VAL A 450 -0.19 28.25 26.29
CA VAL A 450 1.15 28.26 25.69
C VAL A 450 2.16 28.73 26.74
N VAL A 451 3.12 27.86 27.07
CA VAL A 451 4.20 28.14 28.03
C VAL A 451 5.57 28.27 27.37
N GLU A 452 5.68 27.84 26.11
CA GLU A 452 6.88 27.99 25.30
C GLU A 452 6.46 28.09 23.84
N LYS A 453 7.14 28.95 23.06
CA LYS A 453 6.89 29.11 21.63
C LYS A 453 8.21 29.16 20.88
N GLN A 454 8.31 28.38 19.81
CA GLN A 454 9.43 28.36 18.90
C GLN A 454 8.93 28.52 17.46
N GLU A 455 9.68 29.24 16.64
CA GLU A 455 9.41 29.42 15.22
C GLU A 455 10.62 28.91 14.43
N LEU A 456 10.40 27.97 13.52
CA LEU A 456 11.47 27.36 12.73
C LEU A 456 11.23 27.67 11.26
N GLY A 457 12.19 28.36 10.64
CA GLY A 457 12.25 28.52 9.18
C GLY A 457 12.57 27.18 8.49
N LEU A 458 12.09 27.03 7.26
CA LEU A 458 12.27 25.80 6.49
C LEU A 458 13.69 25.53 5.99
N ASP A 459 14.59 26.50 6.08
CA ASP A 459 16.01 26.32 5.75
C ASP A 459 16.71 25.30 6.69
N HIS A 460 16.14 25.07 7.87
CA HIS A 460 16.57 24.04 8.80
C HIS A 460 16.02 22.64 8.48
N VAL A 461 15.23 22.54 7.40
CA VAL A 461 14.49 21.33 7.03
C VAL A 461 14.99 20.85 5.67
N LYS A 462 15.45 19.59 5.61
CA LYS A 462 15.96 19.02 4.35
C LYS A 462 14.81 18.86 3.35
N LYS A 463 14.65 19.83 2.44
CA LYS A 463 13.71 19.77 1.31
C LYS A 463 14.07 18.57 0.43
N ARG A 464 13.14 17.62 0.25
CA ARG A 464 13.35 16.48 -0.65
C ARG A 464 12.96 16.82 -2.09
N TYR A 465 12.06 17.77 -2.26
CA TYR A 465 11.58 18.32 -3.52
C TYR A 465 11.45 19.85 -3.36
N GLY A 466 11.66 20.63 -4.41
CA GLY A 466 11.43 22.08 -4.35
C GLY A 466 9.94 22.39 -4.46
N TRP A 467 9.53 23.58 -4.00
CA TRP A 467 8.15 24.09 -4.15
C TRP A 467 7.73 24.03 -5.62
N PHE A 468 7.05 22.97 -6.02
CA PHE A 468 6.41 22.94 -7.32
C PHE A 468 5.21 23.89 -7.25
N ASN A 469 5.13 24.83 -8.20
CA ASN A 469 3.91 25.06 -8.99
C ASN A 469 4.10 26.19 -10.02
N GLU A 470 3.93 25.82 -11.29
CA GLU A 470 3.33 26.69 -12.31
C GLU A 470 1.96 26.17 -12.79
N ARG A 471 1.52 24.98 -12.32
CA ARG A 471 0.24 24.38 -12.71
C ARG A 471 -0.54 24.04 -11.44
N GLY A 472 -1.52 24.86 -11.08
CA GLY A 472 -2.33 24.66 -9.88
C GLY A 472 -2.77 23.20 -9.71
N GLY A 473 -2.54 22.65 -8.53
CA GLY A 473 -2.79 21.26 -8.16
C GLY A 473 -2.46 21.02 -6.69
N ASP A 474 -2.84 19.85 -6.17
CA ASP A 474 -2.59 19.44 -4.79
C ASP A 474 -1.10 19.55 -4.46
N PHE A 475 -0.79 20.48 -3.55
CA PHE A 475 0.54 20.70 -3.03
C PHE A 475 0.77 19.76 -1.83
N SER A 476 1.90 19.05 -1.81
CA SER A 476 2.33 18.23 -0.67
C SER A 476 3.84 18.34 -0.49
N GLU A 477 4.29 19.05 0.55
CA GLU A 477 5.72 19.13 0.87
C GLU A 477 6.09 18.32 2.09
N TYR A 478 7.23 17.63 1.99
CA TYR A 478 7.75 16.78 3.05
C TYR A 478 8.85 17.47 3.84
N PHE A 479 8.68 17.49 5.14
CA PHE A 479 9.55 18.15 6.10
C PHE A 479 10.09 17.12 7.09
N LYS A 480 11.37 17.23 7.43
CA LYS A 480 12.02 16.43 8.48
C LYS A 480 12.83 17.35 9.40
N PHE A 481 12.53 17.35 10.69
CA PHE A 481 13.35 18.03 11.70
C PHE A 481 13.43 17.24 13.01
N SER A 482 14.43 17.55 13.84
CA SER A 482 14.64 16.91 15.14
C SER A 482 13.99 17.74 16.25
N MET A 483 13.27 17.08 17.14
CA MET A 483 12.77 17.65 18.40
C MET A 483 13.61 17.21 19.61
N ALA A 484 14.83 16.70 19.41
CA ALA A 484 15.67 16.16 20.49
C ALA A 484 15.99 17.20 21.59
N ASP A 485 16.14 18.47 21.20
CA ASP A 485 16.48 19.57 22.12
C ASP A 485 15.24 20.27 22.71
N PHE A 486 14.04 19.79 22.42
CA PHE A 486 12.79 20.40 22.87
C PHE A 486 12.44 19.94 24.28
N THR A 487 11.86 20.84 25.08
CA THR A 487 11.33 20.49 26.41
C THR A 487 10.23 19.42 26.28
N PRO A 488 10.29 18.31 27.04
CA PRO A 488 9.23 17.30 27.05
C PRO A 488 7.86 17.88 27.40
N GLY A 489 6.80 17.37 26.78
CA GLY A 489 5.44 17.87 26.99
C GLY A 489 4.53 17.71 25.77
N VAL A 490 3.37 18.38 25.82
CA VAL A 490 2.44 18.46 24.69
C VAL A 490 2.76 19.72 23.89
N TRP A 491 3.04 19.56 22.60
CA TRP A 491 3.36 20.63 21.67
C TRP A 491 2.22 20.77 20.65
N ARG A 492 1.73 21.99 20.47
CA ARG A 492 0.87 22.37 19.36
C ARG A 492 1.75 22.85 18.21
N MET A 493 1.72 22.13 17.10
CA MET A 493 2.46 22.45 15.89
C MET A 493 1.50 22.99 14.83
N SER A 494 1.91 24.04 14.13
CA SER A 494 1.22 24.55 12.93
C SER A 494 2.26 25.04 11.92
N VAL A 495 1.84 25.24 10.68
CA VAL A 495 2.65 25.88 9.65
C VAL A 495 1.97 27.17 9.23
N LYS A 496 2.72 28.26 9.10
CA LYS A 496 2.18 29.56 8.68
C LYS A 496 2.97 30.12 7.52
N GLY A 497 2.31 30.87 6.65
CA GLY A 497 2.96 31.56 5.54
C GLY A 497 2.11 32.69 5.00
N VAL A 498 2.52 33.21 3.85
CA VAL A 498 1.75 34.17 3.06
C VAL A 498 1.51 33.64 1.66
N ALA A 499 0.35 33.96 1.09
CA ALA A 499 -0.04 33.56 -0.26
C ALA A 499 -0.71 34.73 -0.99
N GLY A 500 -0.67 34.69 -2.32
CA GLY A 500 -1.28 35.71 -3.18
C GLY A 500 -0.45 36.99 -3.29
N ASP A 501 -0.82 37.85 -4.24
CA ASP A 501 -0.14 39.11 -4.53
C ASP A 501 -0.29 40.14 -3.41
N ASP A 502 -1.35 40.00 -2.62
CA ASP A 502 -1.63 40.78 -1.41
C ASP A 502 -0.89 40.27 -0.17
N LYS A 503 -0.14 39.17 -0.29
CA LYS A 503 0.57 38.51 0.82
C LYS A 503 -0.37 38.17 1.98
N ALA A 504 -1.59 37.72 1.68
CA ALA A 504 -2.55 37.31 2.70
C ALA A 504 -1.97 36.18 3.57
N PRO A 505 -2.09 36.24 4.90
CA PRO A 505 -1.57 35.21 5.78
C PRO A 505 -2.41 33.92 5.69
N TRP A 506 -1.76 32.79 5.87
CA TRP A 506 -2.44 31.50 6.06
C TRP A 506 -1.76 30.68 7.15
N ALA A 507 -2.53 29.79 7.77
CA ALA A 507 -2.07 28.85 8.76
C ALA A 507 -2.68 27.46 8.52
N SER A 508 -1.90 26.43 8.76
CA SER A 508 -2.40 25.05 8.77
C SER A 508 -3.28 24.80 9.99
N GLU A 509 -4.16 23.79 9.88
CA GLU A 509 -4.79 23.23 11.07
C GLU A 509 -3.70 22.75 12.05
N PRO A 510 -3.82 23.07 13.34
CA PRO A 510 -2.81 22.70 14.32
C PRO A 510 -2.82 21.20 14.62
N ARG A 511 -1.68 20.70 15.11
CA ARG A 511 -1.48 19.30 15.52
C ARG A 511 -0.90 19.22 16.91
N LEU A 512 -1.39 18.26 17.70
CA LEU A 512 -0.82 17.98 19.00
C LEU A 512 0.21 16.85 18.89
N LEU A 513 1.42 17.12 19.38
CA LEU A 513 2.52 16.19 19.46
C LEU A 513 2.86 15.99 20.94
N ARG A 514 3.10 14.74 21.37
CA ARG A 514 3.58 14.48 22.73
C ARG A 514 5.03 14.05 22.68
N LEU A 515 5.91 14.88 23.22
CA LEU A 515 7.33 14.59 23.37
C LEU A 515 7.58 13.95 24.74
N ALA A 516 8.01 12.69 24.75
CA ALA A 516 8.37 11.99 25.97
C ALA A 516 9.66 12.57 26.59
N PRO A 517 9.84 12.50 27.91
CA PRO A 517 11.12 12.79 28.52
C PRO A 517 12.19 11.83 27.99
N PRO A 518 13.45 12.28 27.85
CA PRO A 518 14.54 11.40 27.43
C PRO A 518 14.65 10.21 28.40
N PRO A 519 14.94 9.00 27.90
CA PRO A 519 15.10 7.83 28.76
C PRO A 519 16.21 8.09 29.77
N LYS A 520 16.00 7.66 31.02
CA LYS A 520 17.05 7.78 32.04
C LYS A 520 18.27 6.93 31.63
N PRO A 521 19.51 7.35 31.94
CA PRO A 521 20.72 6.62 31.53
C PRO A 521 20.73 5.14 31.91
N ASP A 522 20.04 4.78 33.01
CA ASP A 522 20.00 3.42 33.55
C ASP A 522 18.79 2.60 33.08
N GLN A 523 17.89 3.17 32.27
CA GLN A 523 16.79 2.41 31.69
C GLN A 523 17.29 1.62 30.47
N PRO A 524 16.93 0.33 30.34
CA PRO A 524 17.21 -0.42 29.13
C PRO A 524 16.64 0.36 27.94
N LYS A 525 17.43 0.49 26.87
CA LYS A 525 16.99 1.17 25.65
C LYS A 525 15.70 0.50 25.17
N LEU A 526 14.56 1.14 25.47
CA LEU A 526 13.29 0.80 24.86
C LEU A 526 13.44 1.02 23.35
N ASP A 527 12.74 0.20 22.58
CA ASP A 527 12.74 0.31 21.12
C ASP A 527 12.43 1.77 20.73
N PRO A 528 13.32 2.46 19.99
CA PRO A 528 13.21 3.91 19.73
C PRO A 528 11.90 4.34 19.05
N ALA A 529 11.14 3.39 18.48
CA ALA A 529 9.81 3.61 17.93
C ALA A 529 8.74 4.07 18.93
N MET A 530 8.96 3.97 20.25
CA MET A 530 7.95 4.32 21.27
C MET A 530 8.05 5.73 21.88
N SER A 531 8.96 6.58 21.41
CA SER A 531 9.26 7.87 22.08
C SER A 531 8.39 9.06 21.65
N LEU A 532 7.65 8.95 20.55
CA LEU A 532 6.77 9.98 20.01
C LEU A 532 5.45 9.34 19.58
N ILE A 533 4.34 9.79 20.18
CA ILE A 533 3.00 9.32 19.84
C ILE A 533 2.20 10.53 19.39
N THR A 534 1.71 10.50 18.14
CA THR A 534 0.64 11.40 17.70
C THR A 534 -0.65 10.94 18.35
N PHE A 535 -1.33 11.85 19.03
CA PHE A 535 -2.63 11.57 19.63
C PHE A 535 -3.71 12.21 18.75
N ASP A 536 -4.65 11.41 18.25
CA ASP A 536 -5.99 11.89 17.94
C ASP A 536 -6.80 11.75 19.25
N PRO A 537 -7.16 12.85 19.92
CA PRO A 537 -7.92 12.82 21.17
C PRO A 537 -9.36 12.30 21.03
#